data_AF-A4FH28-F1
#
_entry.id   AF-A4FH28-F1
#
_cell.length_a   1.000
_cell.length_b   1.000
_cell.length_c   1.000
_cell.angle_alpha   90.00
_cell.angle_beta   90.00
_cell.angle_gamma   90.00
#
_symmetry.space_group_name_H-M   'P 1'
#
loop_
_entity.id
_entity.type
_entity.pdbx_description
1 polymer ?
#
loop_
_entity_poly.entity_id
_entity_poly.type
_entity_poly.pdbx_seq_one_letter_code
_entity_poly.pdbx_strand_id
1 'polypeptide(L)'
;MSARHGRVAVIGNGPVGQTAALLLARWGVPVVVLDRRPERDRAGSRSICQQGDVLDVWESVGAGRRIAAEGLTWTTARTFYRDAELFSHTLGDRGHARFPPFVNLSQVRTEQILDERIAAEPLIEVRWDHEVTELEQDTSGVLLRCGARTFAADYAVACAGGHGDEVRRMLGVTFAGHSFDDRFLICDIRADLPGWAHERRFHFDPSCNPGRQVLIHPCPGSTYRIDWQVPRDYDLAAESGSGALDARIRAVIGDRDYEIVWKTVYRFHSRLADRMRAGRVLLAGDCAHLVAPFGARGLNSGVADAENAAWKIAFALRGWAGEGLLESYHAERHLAARENLAVTTTTMEFLVPHGEAQRERRRRVLDSAVSDPAARAEVDSGRLSEPFWYAASPLTTPAPSRAFAGRPPRGQRPRPGPGVLVPDVAIPGPDRTHVRELARDGFLFLATAEVDTAQVRDAVADIDVPLRVTSLAEIDGAGALASALEARPGEVWLVRPDAHIAAVVHEPSRHALRTALRRALGHPIGAPHQRGITRGLAAESEKEGGRS
;
A
#
# COMPACT_ATOMS: atom_id res chain seq x y z
N MET A 1 34.72 -13.27 -2.79
CA MET A 1 33.37 -13.10 -3.38
C MET A 1 33.17 -11.63 -3.63
N SER A 2 33.05 -11.21 -4.89
CA SER A 2 32.86 -9.79 -5.23
C SER A 2 31.54 -9.31 -4.64
N ALA A 3 31.59 -8.49 -3.59
CA ALA A 3 30.44 -7.79 -3.07
C ALA A 3 29.87 -6.91 -4.19
N ARG A 4 28.75 -7.33 -4.80
CA ARG A 4 27.99 -6.49 -5.71
C ARG A 4 27.44 -5.33 -4.87
N HIS A 5 28.14 -4.20 -4.90
CA HIS A 5 27.66 -2.96 -4.33
C HIS A 5 26.37 -2.54 -5.05
N GLY A 6 25.40 -2.01 -4.30
CA GLY A 6 24.12 -1.52 -4.80
C GLY A 6 23.02 -2.58 -4.93
N ARG A 7 23.11 -3.74 -4.25
CA ARG A 7 22.10 -4.81 -4.31
C ARG A 7 21.15 -4.75 -3.13
N VAL A 8 19.87 -5.02 -3.36
CA VAL A 8 18.85 -5.15 -2.29
C VAL A 8 18.29 -6.56 -2.25
N ALA A 9 18.06 -7.10 -1.04
CA ALA A 9 17.36 -8.36 -0.85
C ALA A 9 15.87 -8.11 -0.52
N VAL A 10 14.98 -8.93 -1.05
CA VAL A 10 13.56 -8.96 -0.69
C VAL A 10 13.25 -10.35 -0.13
N ILE A 11 12.75 -10.42 1.10
CA ILE A 11 12.46 -11.69 1.77
C ILE A 11 10.95 -11.94 1.66
N GLY A 12 10.54 -12.89 0.82
CA GLY A 12 9.16 -13.22 0.52
C GLY A 12 8.73 -12.68 -0.85
N ASN A 13 8.23 -13.57 -1.70
CA ASN A 13 7.78 -13.29 -3.06
C ASN A 13 6.23 -13.22 -3.14
N GLY A 14 5.57 -12.70 -2.10
CA GLY A 14 4.16 -12.30 -2.18
C GLY A 14 3.98 -11.00 -2.97
N PRO A 15 2.75 -10.47 -3.13
CA PRO A 15 2.49 -9.31 -3.99
C PRO A 15 3.22 -8.05 -3.50
N VAL A 16 3.40 -7.90 -2.18
CA VAL A 16 4.20 -6.81 -1.59
C VAL A 16 5.69 -6.96 -1.93
N GLY A 17 6.22 -8.19 -1.88
CA GLY A 17 7.60 -8.50 -2.26
C GLY A 17 7.86 -8.29 -3.75
N GLN A 18 6.95 -8.77 -4.60
CA GLN A 18 6.99 -8.53 -6.05
C GLN A 18 6.97 -7.03 -6.35
N THR A 19 6.09 -6.28 -5.68
CA THR A 19 6.00 -4.82 -5.83
C THR A 19 7.30 -4.13 -5.41
N ALA A 20 7.87 -4.51 -4.26
CA ALA A 20 9.14 -3.95 -3.80
C ALA A 20 10.28 -4.23 -4.79
N ALA A 21 10.38 -5.46 -5.30
CA ALA A 21 11.40 -5.84 -6.27
C ALA A 21 11.30 -5.05 -7.58
N LEU A 22 10.09 -4.94 -8.14
CA LEU A 22 9.83 -4.18 -9.37
C LEU A 22 10.11 -2.68 -9.20
N LEU A 23 9.70 -2.08 -8.07
CA LEU A 23 9.93 -0.66 -7.82
C LEU A 23 11.42 -0.37 -7.57
N LEU A 24 12.16 -1.25 -6.89
CA LEU A 24 13.60 -1.13 -6.74
C LEU A 24 14.32 -1.26 -8.10
N ALA A 25 13.93 -2.22 -8.92
CA ALA A 25 14.48 -2.41 -10.26
C ALA A 25 14.18 -1.20 -11.18
N ARG A 26 12.99 -0.60 -11.07
CA ARG A 26 12.65 0.67 -11.74
C ARG A 26 13.62 1.80 -11.37
N TRP A 27 14.12 1.81 -10.13
CA TRP A 27 15.19 2.72 -9.69
C TRP A 27 16.60 2.25 -10.08
N GLY A 28 16.74 1.25 -10.95
CA GLY A 28 18.01 0.70 -11.40
C GLY A 28 18.77 -0.09 -10.31
N VAL A 29 18.09 -0.56 -9.27
CA VAL A 29 18.69 -1.31 -8.17
C VAL A 29 18.58 -2.81 -8.42
N PRO A 30 19.69 -3.57 -8.52
CA PRO A 30 19.66 -5.03 -8.58
C PRO A 30 19.00 -5.66 -7.34
N VAL A 31 18.10 -6.62 -7.55
CA VAL A 31 17.32 -7.26 -6.49
C VAL A 31 17.53 -8.77 -6.46
N VAL A 32 17.64 -9.35 -5.27
CA VAL A 32 17.39 -10.79 -5.06
C VAL A 32 16.11 -10.98 -4.25
N VAL A 33 15.17 -11.76 -4.75
CA VAL A 33 13.96 -12.16 -4.03
C VAL A 33 14.16 -13.58 -3.52
N LEU A 34 14.07 -13.77 -2.19
CA LEU A 34 14.23 -15.06 -1.51
C LEU A 34 12.87 -15.48 -0.97
N ASP A 35 12.34 -16.62 -1.37
CA ASP A 35 11.09 -17.16 -0.83
C ASP A 35 11.28 -18.61 -0.38
N ARG A 36 10.76 -18.94 0.80
CA ARG A 36 10.83 -20.28 1.38
C ARG A 36 9.98 -21.31 0.63
N ARG A 37 8.94 -20.86 -0.09
CA ARG A 37 8.08 -21.77 -0.85
C ARG A 37 8.86 -22.37 -2.01
N PRO A 38 8.61 -23.62 -2.39
CA PRO A 38 9.29 -24.24 -3.54
C PRO A 38 8.84 -23.64 -4.88
N GLU A 39 7.60 -23.14 -4.95
CA GLU A 39 7.05 -22.46 -6.12
C GLU A 39 5.85 -21.57 -5.72
N ARG A 40 5.29 -20.86 -6.70
CA ARG A 40 4.09 -20.01 -6.56
C ARG A 40 2.84 -20.82 -6.24
N ASP A 41 2.05 -20.34 -5.29
CA ASP A 41 0.70 -20.85 -5.03
C ASP A 41 -0.20 -20.63 -6.27
N ARG A 42 -0.72 -21.70 -6.87
CA ARG A 42 -1.51 -21.63 -8.12
C ARG A 42 -3.01 -21.48 -7.92
N ALA A 43 -3.47 -21.58 -6.68
CA ALA A 43 -4.88 -21.57 -6.34
C ALA A 43 -5.16 -20.69 -5.11
N GLY A 44 -6.38 -20.18 -5.08
CA GLY A 44 -6.87 -19.34 -4.01
C GLY A 44 -6.95 -17.88 -4.39
N SER A 45 -7.52 -17.11 -3.46
CA SER A 45 -8.05 -15.81 -3.85
C SER A 45 -7.75 -14.72 -2.82
N ARG A 46 -7.36 -15.09 -1.58
CA ARG A 46 -6.83 -14.21 -0.51
C ARG A 46 -7.33 -12.75 -0.62
N SER A 47 -6.48 -11.77 -0.94
CA SER A 47 -6.95 -10.41 -1.26
C SER A 47 -7.63 -10.35 -2.63
N ILE A 48 -8.83 -9.74 -2.71
CA ILE A 48 -9.51 -9.52 -3.99
C ILE A 48 -9.62 -8.06 -4.41
N CYS A 49 -9.61 -7.09 -3.49
CA CYS A 49 -9.93 -5.71 -3.84
C CYS A 49 -8.67 -4.84 -3.86
N GLN A 50 -8.32 -4.30 -5.02
CA GLN A 50 -7.16 -3.43 -5.24
C GLN A 50 -7.63 -2.00 -5.54
N GLN A 51 -7.22 -1.04 -4.72
CA GLN A 51 -7.62 0.37 -4.83
C GLN A 51 -7.00 1.04 -6.07
N GLY A 52 -7.66 2.07 -6.60
CA GLY A 52 -7.18 2.84 -7.73
C GLY A 52 -5.79 3.43 -7.52
N ASP A 53 -5.46 3.88 -6.31
CA ASP A 53 -4.12 4.38 -5.97
C ASP A 53 -3.06 3.27 -6.01
N VAL A 54 -3.42 2.02 -5.71
CA VAL A 54 -2.52 0.86 -5.83
C VAL A 54 -2.33 0.44 -7.29
N LEU A 55 -3.39 0.52 -8.10
CA LEU A 55 -3.28 0.33 -9.55
C LEU A 55 -2.34 1.37 -10.16
N ASP A 56 -2.36 2.62 -9.67
CA ASP A 56 -1.43 3.68 -10.07
C ASP A 56 0.02 3.37 -9.69
N VAL A 57 0.29 2.82 -8.50
CA VAL A 57 1.63 2.32 -8.15
C VAL A 57 2.06 1.21 -9.10
N TRP A 58 1.22 0.20 -9.33
CA TRP A 58 1.56 -0.92 -10.21
C TRP A 58 1.67 -0.54 -11.68
N GLU A 59 1.00 0.52 -12.10
CA GLU A 59 1.15 1.07 -13.44
C GLU A 59 2.55 1.63 -13.68
N SER A 60 3.21 2.18 -12.65
CA SER A 60 4.60 2.64 -12.76
C SER A 60 5.60 1.51 -13.07
N VAL A 61 5.18 0.25 -12.88
CA VAL A 61 5.91 -0.98 -13.24
C VAL A 61 5.17 -1.80 -14.32
N GLY A 62 4.22 -1.17 -15.02
CA GLY A 62 3.51 -1.71 -16.18
C GLY A 62 2.38 -2.70 -15.89
N ALA A 63 2.02 -2.96 -14.64
CA ALA A 63 0.98 -3.95 -14.28
C ALA A 63 -0.43 -3.35 -14.10
N GLY A 64 -0.53 -2.06 -13.73
CA GLY A 64 -1.77 -1.41 -13.30
C GLY A 64 -2.93 -1.51 -14.30
N ARG A 65 -2.73 -1.07 -15.56
CA ARG A 65 -3.78 -1.13 -16.61
C ARG A 65 -4.30 -2.54 -16.87
N ARG A 66 -3.43 -3.55 -16.89
CA ARG A 66 -3.87 -4.93 -17.13
C ARG A 66 -4.68 -5.47 -15.97
N ILE A 67 -4.25 -5.22 -14.73
CA ILE A 67 -5.00 -5.61 -13.52
C ILE A 67 -6.37 -4.90 -13.52
N ALA A 68 -6.41 -3.62 -13.87
CA ALA A 68 -7.65 -2.86 -13.95
C ALA A 68 -8.61 -3.42 -15.02
N ALA A 69 -8.08 -3.81 -16.18
CA ALA A 69 -8.87 -4.34 -17.30
C ALA A 69 -9.40 -5.76 -17.05
N GLU A 70 -8.61 -6.61 -16.38
CA GLU A 70 -9.04 -7.97 -16.02
C GLU A 70 -9.93 -7.98 -14.77
N GLY A 71 -9.86 -6.95 -13.93
CA GLY A 71 -10.62 -6.83 -12.69
C GLY A 71 -12.05 -6.34 -12.88
N LEU A 72 -12.89 -6.58 -11.88
CA LEU A 72 -14.29 -6.16 -11.87
C LEU A 72 -14.51 -5.02 -10.89
N THR A 73 -15.08 -3.90 -11.35
CA THR A 73 -15.57 -2.84 -10.47
C THR A 73 -17.07 -3.03 -10.24
N TRP A 74 -17.47 -3.20 -8.98
CA TRP A 74 -18.88 -3.13 -8.61
C TRP A 74 -19.27 -1.68 -8.31
N THR A 75 -20.50 -1.31 -8.67
CA THR A 75 -20.99 0.08 -8.58
C THR A 75 -21.96 0.27 -7.43
N THR A 76 -22.52 -0.79 -6.88
CA THR A 76 -23.48 -0.71 -5.77
C THR A 76 -23.00 -1.53 -4.58
N ALA A 77 -22.94 -0.93 -3.40
CA ALA A 77 -22.80 -1.62 -2.13
C ALA A 77 -24.12 -1.56 -1.37
N ARG A 78 -24.75 -2.71 -1.15
CA ARG A 78 -25.98 -2.83 -0.34
C ARG A 78 -25.68 -3.44 1.01
N THR A 79 -26.32 -2.89 2.04
CA THR A 79 -26.25 -3.40 3.41
C THR A 79 -27.65 -3.76 3.88
N PHE A 80 -27.79 -4.99 4.39
CA PHE A 80 -29.03 -5.56 4.89
C PHE A 80 -28.90 -5.90 6.37
N TYR A 81 -30.01 -5.84 7.08
CA TYR A 81 -30.17 -6.46 8.40
C TYR A 81 -31.37 -7.40 8.33
N ARG A 82 -31.13 -8.69 8.55
CA ARG A 82 -32.04 -9.76 8.17
C ARG A 82 -32.45 -9.60 6.69
N ASP A 83 -33.75 -9.51 6.42
CA ASP A 83 -34.30 -9.36 5.06
C ASP A 83 -34.55 -7.89 4.68
N ALA A 84 -34.28 -6.92 5.58
CA ALA A 84 -34.49 -5.50 5.32
C ALA A 84 -33.22 -4.83 4.76
N GLU A 85 -33.34 -4.14 3.63
CA GLU A 85 -32.27 -3.24 3.15
C GLU A 85 -32.19 -2.02 4.09
N LEU A 86 -31.04 -1.83 4.73
CA LEU A 86 -30.80 -0.64 5.56
C LEU A 86 -30.44 0.56 4.70
N PHE A 87 -29.48 0.36 3.78
CA PHE A 87 -29.03 1.39 2.85
C PHE A 87 -28.23 0.77 1.70
N SER A 88 -28.17 1.52 0.61
CA SER A 88 -27.31 1.25 -0.53
C SER A 88 -26.53 2.49 -0.92
N HIS A 89 -25.29 2.28 -1.35
CA HIS A 89 -24.42 3.34 -1.87
C HIS A 89 -24.03 3.00 -3.29
N THR A 90 -24.27 3.94 -4.20
CA THR A 90 -23.72 3.88 -5.55
C THR A 90 -22.35 4.54 -5.55
N LEU A 91 -21.33 3.79 -5.92
CA LEU A 91 -20.00 4.29 -6.20
C LEU A 91 -20.02 4.90 -7.60
N GLY A 92 -20.00 6.23 -7.66
CA GLY A 92 -19.89 6.96 -8.91
C GLY A 92 -18.44 7.04 -9.40
N ASP A 93 -18.24 6.92 -10.71
CA ASP A 93 -17.08 7.49 -11.37
C ASP A 93 -17.15 9.02 -11.21
N ARG A 94 -16.11 9.60 -10.62
CA ARG A 94 -16.06 11.06 -10.38
C ARG A 94 -15.51 11.83 -11.58
N GLY A 95 -15.22 11.14 -12.68
CA GLY A 95 -14.45 11.66 -13.80
C GLY A 95 -13.04 11.99 -13.35
N HIS A 96 -12.10 12.09 -14.29
CA HIS A 96 -10.71 12.53 -14.08
C HIS A 96 -9.72 11.51 -13.51
N ALA A 97 -10.13 10.38 -12.90
CA ALA A 97 -9.20 9.39 -12.38
C ALA A 97 -8.66 8.45 -13.48
N ARG A 98 -7.35 8.13 -13.46
CA ARG A 98 -6.72 7.16 -14.37
C ARG A 98 -7.30 5.76 -14.26
N PHE A 99 -7.69 5.38 -13.05
CA PHE A 99 -8.17 4.06 -12.68
C PHE A 99 -9.54 4.15 -11.99
N PRO A 100 -10.36 3.08 -12.06
CA PRO A 100 -11.55 3.00 -11.23
C PRO A 100 -11.19 3.09 -9.74
N PRO A 101 -12.15 3.43 -8.85
CA PRO A 101 -11.89 3.55 -7.42
C PRO A 101 -11.22 2.31 -6.81
N PHE A 102 -11.57 1.13 -7.31
CA PHE A 102 -10.89 -0.13 -7.07
C PHE A 102 -11.30 -1.14 -8.16
N VAL A 103 -10.64 -2.29 -8.20
CA VAL A 103 -11.12 -3.49 -8.88
C VAL A 103 -11.12 -4.69 -7.96
N ASN A 104 -11.98 -5.67 -8.24
CA ASN A 104 -11.91 -7.01 -7.70
C ASN A 104 -11.17 -7.93 -8.68
N LEU A 105 -10.03 -8.47 -8.27
CA LEU A 105 -9.26 -9.49 -8.97
C LEU A 105 -8.57 -10.40 -7.94
N SER A 106 -8.57 -11.72 -8.16
CA SER A 106 -7.95 -12.64 -7.22
C SER A 106 -6.46 -12.35 -7.05
N GLN A 107 -5.96 -12.48 -5.81
CA GLN A 107 -4.54 -12.26 -5.53
C GLN A 107 -3.63 -13.14 -6.40
N VAL A 108 -4.03 -14.39 -6.67
CA VAL A 108 -3.27 -15.30 -7.55
C VAL A 108 -3.10 -14.70 -8.95
N ARG A 109 -4.16 -14.12 -9.52
CA ARG A 109 -4.07 -13.52 -10.84
C ARG A 109 -3.24 -12.23 -10.83
N THR A 110 -3.36 -11.40 -9.79
CA THR A 110 -2.48 -10.25 -9.58
C THR A 110 -1.01 -10.67 -9.49
N GLU A 111 -0.69 -11.68 -8.67
CA GLU A 111 0.67 -12.20 -8.51
C GLU A 111 1.23 -12.74 -9.82
N GLN A 112 0.42 -13.42 -10.65
CA GLN A 112 0.84 -13.88 -11.98
C GLN A 112 1.22 -12.71 -12.90
N ILE A 113 0.41 -11.65 -12.94
CA ILE A 113 0.71 -10.47 -13.76
C ILE A 113 2.02 -9.81 -13.29
N LEU A 114 2.26 -9.77 -11.98
CA LEU A 114 3.51 -9.25 -11.41
C LEU A 114 4.71 -10.18 -11.68
N ASP A 115 4.51 -11.51 -11.66
CA ASP A 115 5.53 -12.50 -12.02
C ASP A 115 5.96 -12.32 -13.49
N GLU A 116 5.01 -12.06 -14.40
CA GLU A 116 5.31 -11.75 -15.80
C GLU A 116 6.17 -10.48 -15.95
N ARG A 117 5.91 -9.45 -15.11
CA ARG A 117 6.75 -8.24 -15.06
C ARG A 117 8.14 -8.52 -14.51
N ILE A 118 8.25 -9.34 -13.47
CA ILE A 118 9.54 -9.73 -12.88
C ILE A 118 10.36 -10.55 -13.88
N ALA A 119 9.75 -11.50 -14.59
CA ALA A 119 10.43 -12.33 -15.58
C ALA A 119 11.01 -11.50 -16.75
N ALA A 120 10.40 -10.36 -17.06
CA ALA A 120 10.87 -9.43 -18.08
C ALA A 120 11.94 -8.43 -17.58
N GLU A 121 12.22 -8.39 -16.28
CA GLU A 121 13.12 -7.40 -15.66
C GLU A 121 14.48 -8.04 -15.30
N PRO A 122 15.57 -7.75 -16.04
CA PRO A 122 16.86 -8.39 -15.85
C PRO A 122 17.55 -8.04 -14.51
N LEU A 123 17.13 -6.98 -13.81
CA LEU A 123 17.68 -6.61 -12.51
C LEU A 123 17.15 -7.48 -11.36
N ILE A 124 16.13 -8.30 -11.57
CA ILE A 124 15.48 -9.10 -10.52
C ILE A 124 15.84 -10.57 -10.66
N GLU A 125 16.39 -11.14 -9.58
CA GLU A 125 16.67 -12.56 -9.47
C GLU A 125 15.74 -13.19 -8.41
N VAL A 126 14.84 -14.07 -8.81
CA VAL A 126 13.95 -14.81 -7.88
C VAL A 126 14.55 -16.16 -7.53
N ARG A 127 14.57 -16.47 -6.23
CA ARG A 127 15.03 -17.73 -5.66
C ARG A 127 13.95 -18.33 -4.76
N TRP A 128 13.21 -19.28 -5.31
CA TRP A 128 12.30 -20.15 -4.56
C TRP A 128 13.08 -21.22 -3.80
N ASP A 129 12.48 -21.82 -2.79
CA ASP A 129 13.11 -22.79 -1.89
C ASP A 129 14.34 -22.22 -1.17
N HIS A 130 14.28 -20.92 -0.83
CA HIS A 130 15.34 -20.20 -0.13
C HIS A 130 14.75 -19.52 1.11
N GLU A 131 14.57 -20.33 2.16
CA GLU A 131 14.18 -19.82 3.48
C GLU A 131 15.37 -19.13 4.16
N VAL A 132 15.17 -17.88 4.57
CA VAL A 132 16.16 -17.14 5.35
C VAL A 132 16.10 -17.63 6.80
N THR A 133 17.16 -18.31 7.25
CA THR A 133 17.27 -18.89 8.59
C THR A 133 18.21 -18.11 9.50
N GLU A 134 19.12 -17.32 8.93
CA GLU A 134 20.02 -16.42 9.67
C GLU A 134 20.07 -15.07 8.96
N LEU A 135 20.09 -13.99 9.75
CA LEU A 135 20.20 -12.61 9.29
C LEU A 135 21.19 -11.88 10.20
N GLU A 136 22.27 -11.39 9.60
CA GLU A 136 23.26 -10.52 10.24
C GLU A 136 23.29 -9.19 9.48
N GLN A 137 23.57 -8.10 10.19
CA GLN A 137 23.71 -6.78 9.58
C GLN A 137 24.68 -5.90 10.35
N ASP A 138 25.33 -4.99 9.64
CA ASP A 138 26.24 -3.99 10.21
C ASP A 138 26.12 -2.65 9.46
N THR A 139 27.10 -1.77 9.63
CA THR A 139 27.12 -0.47 8.94
C THR A 139 27.40 -0.58 7.45
N SER A 140 27.84 -1.74 6.93
CA SER A 140 28.17 -1.99 5.53
C SER A 140 27.06 -2.69 4.75
N GLY A 141 26.27 -3.57 5.39
CA GLY A 141 25.23 -4.31 4.68
C GLY A 141 24.45 -5.30 5.54
N VAL A 142 23.78 -6.22 4.84
CA VAL A 142 22.98 -7.32 5.38
C VAL A 142 23.48 -8.62 4.76
N LEU A 143 23.65 -9.64 5.60
CA LEU A 143 24.00 -11.00 5.22
C LEU A 143 22.83 -11.92 5.56
N LEU A 144 22.30 -12.60 4.54
CA LEU A 144 21.18 -13.54 4.68
C LEU A 144 21.66 -14.95 4.37
N ARG A 145 21.34 -15.90 5.24
CA ARG A 145 21.66 -17.32 5.03
C ARG A 145 20.41 -18.13 4.71
N CYS A 146 20.50 -18.95 3.67
CA CYS A 146 19.50 -19.92 3.26
C CYS A 146 20.15 -21.30 3.20
N GLY A 147 20.10 -22.05 4.31
CA GLY A 147 20.84 -23.31 4.44
C GLY A 147 22.35 -23.13 4.27
N ALA A 148 22.93 -23.73 3.23
CA ALA A 148 24.36 -23.60 2.91
C ALA A 148 24.69 -22.37 2.04
N ARG A 149 23.69 -21.63 1.57
CA ARG A 149 23.88 -20.47 0.68
C ARG A 149 23.84 -19.17 1.48
N THR A 150 24.63 -18.20 1.03
CA THR A 150 24.71 -16.87 1.64
C THR A 150 24.50 -15.79 0.59
N PHE A 151 23.70 -14.78 0.94
CA PHE A 151 23.37 -13.64 0.10
C PHE A 151 23.76 -12.35 0.83
N ALA A 152 24.62 -11.54 0.21
CA ALA A 152 24.95 -10.21 0.70
C ALA A 152 24.16 -9.15 -0.08
N ALA A 153 23.68 -8.13 0.64
CA ALA A 153 22.97 -6.98 0.09
C ALA A 153 23.25 -5.73 0.96
N ASP A 154 23.09 -4.54 0.40
CA ASP A 154 23.25 -3.27 1.14
C ASP A 154 22.05 -2.97 2.07
N TYR A 155 20.87 -3.42 1.65
CA TYR A 155 19.60 -3.33 2.39
C TYR A 155 18.74 -4.56 2.14
N ALA A 156 17.76 -4.79 3.01
CA ALA A 156 16.72 -5.78 2.78
C ALA A 156 15.31 -5.23 3.05
N VAL A 157 14.32 -5.73 2.30
CA VAL A 157 12.89 -5.50 2.57
C VAL A 157 12.26 -6.85 2.95
N ALA A 158 11.81 -6.96 4.20
CA ALA A 158 11.14 -8.12 4.74
C ALA A 158 9.65 -8.11 4.42
N CYS A 159 9.26 -8.94 3.44
CA CYS A 159 7.92 -9.14 2.91
C CYS A 159 7.42 -10.59 3.17
N ALA A 160 7.86 -11.21 4.26
CA ALA A 160 7.70 -12.65 4.55
C ALA A 160 6.26 -13.09 4.92
N GLY A 161 5.29 -12.19 4.77
CA GLY A 161 3.88 -12.43 5.14
C GLY A 161 3.65 -12.53 6.65
N GLY A 162 2.42 -12.91 7.03
CA GLY A 162 2.03 -13.00 8.44
C GLY A 162 2.87 -14.00 9.26
N HIS A 163 3.37 -15.05 8.61
CA HIS A 163 4.21 -16.09 9.21
C HIS A 163 5.70 -15.74 9.26
N GLY A 164 6.06 -14.46 9.09
CA GLY A 164 7.44 -13.95 9.19
C GLY A 164 7.99 -13.88 10.62
N ASP A 165 7.55 -14.75 11.53
CA ASP A 165 7.92 -14.71 12.97
C ASP A 165 9.42 -14.83 13.18
N GLU A 166 10.06 -15.72 12.43
CA GLU A 166 11.50 -15.94 12.50
C GLU A 166 12.28 -14.71 12.00
N VAL A 167 11.83 -14.08 10.91
CA VAL A 167 12.42 -12.83 10.41
C VAL A 167 12.32 -11.72 11.45
N ARG A 168 11.15 -11.56 12.08
CA ARG A 168 10.97 -10.59 13.18
C ARG A 168 11.86 -10.89 14.38
N ARG A 169 11.98 -12.17 14.76
CA ARG A 169 12.84 -12.64 15.85
C ARG A 169 14.31 -12.31 15.60
N MET A 170 14.82 -12.61 14.41
CA MET A 170 16.21 -12.30 14.02
C MET A 170 16.50 -10.79 14.04
N LEU A 171 15.49 -9.95 13.77
CA LEU A 171 15.61 -8.50 13.82
C LEU A 171 15.40 -7.90 15.22
N GLY A 172 15.00 -8.69 16.21
CA GLY A 172 14.65 -8.20 17.55
C GLY A 172 13.40 -7.32 17.58
N VAL A 173 12.48 -7.51 16.62
CA VAL A 173 11.24 -6.73 16.46
C VAL A 173 10.07 -7.49 17.08
N THR A 174 9.26 -6.83 17.91
CA THR A 174 8.08 -7.45 18.52
C THR A 174 6.85 -7.29 17.62
N PHE A 175 5.87 -8.21 17.75
CA PHE A 175 4.65 -8.23 16.91
C PHE A 175 3.37 -8.27 17.76
N ALA A 176 3.20 -7.23 18.56
CA ALA A 176 2.11 -7.11 19.52
C ALA A 176 0.75 -6.96 18.84
N GLY A 177 -0.30 -7.46 19.49
CA GLY A 177 -1.67 -7.40 19.00
C GLY A 177 -2.52 -8.55 19.50
N HIS A 178 -3.70 -8.72 18.92
CA HIS A 178 -4.68 -9.73 19.31
C HIS A 178 -5.20 -10.51 18.10
N SER A 179 -5.88 -11.63 18.41
CA SER A 179 -6.59 -12.44 17.42
C SER A 179 -8.06 -12.46 17.78
N PHE A 180 -8.92 -12.44 16.78
CA PHE A 180 -10.36 -12.56 17.00
C PHE A 180 -10.75 -14.03 17.17
N ASP A 181 -11.72 -14.31 18.05
CA ASP A 181 -12.13 -15.68 18.36
C ASP A 181 -12.88 -16.34 17.21
N ASP A 182 -13.79 -15.59 16.58
CA ASP A 182 -14.52 -16.05 15.42
C ASP A 182 -13.62 -16.24 14.21
N ARG A 183 -14.02 -17.20 13.38
CA ARG A 183 -13.37 -17.49 12.10
C ARG A 183 -14.24 -17.02 10.95
N PHE A 184 -13.67 -17.07 9.76
CA PHE A 184 -14.35 -16.69 8.53
C PHE A 184 -14.17 -17.77 7.48
N LEU A 185 -15.27 -18.33 7.02
CA LEU A 185 -15.33 -19.21 5.86
C LEU A 185 -15.42 -18.33 4.62
N ILE A 186 -14.46 -18.49 3.72
CA ILE A 186 -14.44 -17.87 2.40
C ILE A 186 -14.71 -18.99 1.39
N CYS A 187 -15.71 -18.81 0.54
CA CYS A 187 -15.98 -19.68 -0.60
C CYS A 187 -16.13 -18.84 -1.86
N ASP A 188 -15.26 -19.08 -2.84
CA ASP A 188 -15.42 -18.53 -4.18
C ASP A 188 -16.21 -19.56 -5.00
N ILE A 189 -17.38 -19.15 -5.48
CA ILE A 189 -18.23 -19.97 -6.34
C ILE A 189 -18.34 -19.32 -7.72
N ARG A 190 -18.48 -20.14 -8.77
CA ARG A 190 -18.91 -19.68 -10.08
C ARG A 190 -20.39 -20.00 -10.24
N ALA A 191 -21.20 -18.99 -10.53
CA ALA A 191 -22.65 -19.14 -10.67
C ALA A 191 -23.22 -18.04 -11.57
N ASP A 192 -24.34 -18.30 -12.24
CA ASP A 192 -25.11 -17.24 -12.91
C ASP A 192 -26.11 -16.64 -11.92
N LEU A 193 -25.81 -15.42 -11.44
CA LEU A 193 -26.65 -14.67 -10.49
C LEU A 193 -27.12 -13.36 -11.15
N PRO A 194 -28.23 -13.37 -11.91
CA PRO A 194 -28.74 -12.18 -12.59
C PRO A 194 -28.92 -10.99 -11.65
N GLY A 195 -28.37 -9.84 -12.03
CA GLY A 195 -28.41 -8.59 -11.26
C GLY A 195 -27.37 -8.45 -10.15
N TRP A 196 -26.53 -9.46 -9.88
CA TRP A 196 -25.54 -9.41 -8.80
C TRP A 196 -24.12 -9.08 -9.28
N ALA A 197 -23.88 -9.08 -10.59
CA ALA A 197 -22.55 -8.92 -11.19
C ALA A 197 -21.83 -7.61 -10.82
N HIS A 198 -22.56 -6.54 -10.47
CA HIS A 198 -22.00 -5.24 -10.08
C HIS A 198 -22.42 -4.80 -8.68
N GLU A 199 -22.85 -5.75 -7.84
CA GLU A 199 -23.38 -5.45 -6.52
C GLU A 199 -22.64 -6.22 -5.42
N ARG A 200 -22.01 -5.47 -4.51
CA ARG A 200 -21.52 -6.01 -3.24
C ARG A 200 -22.66 -6.03 -2.24
N ARG A 201 -22.87 -7.18 -1.59
CA ARG A 201 -23.94 -7.36 -0.59
C ARG A 201 -23.34 -7.68 0.78
N PHE A 202 -23.82 -7.03 1.81
CA PHE A 202 -23.44 -7.31 3.20
C PHE A 202 -24.68 -7.51 4.04
N HIS A 203 -24.79 -8.64 4.70
CA HIS A 203 -25.93 -9.02 5.53
C HIS A 203 -25.49 -9.10 6.98
N PHE A 204 -26.15 -8.32 7.84
CA PHE A 204 -26.13 -8.49 9.28
C PHE A 204 -27.25 -9.43 9.70
N ASP A 205 -26.94 -10.47 10.47
CA ASP A 205 -27.92 -11.39 11.05
C ASP A 205 -28.92 -11.97 10.00
N PRO A 206 -28.47 -12.45 8.83
CA PRO A 206 -29.39 -13.06 7.88
C PRO A 206 -29.92 -14.40 8.43
N SER A 207 -31.10 -14.81 7.98
CA SER A 207 -31.70 -16.11 8.34
C SER A 207 -30.79 -17.30 8.03
N CYS A 208 -29.96 -17.20 6.99
CA CYS A 208 -28.97 -18.21 6.61
C CYS A 208 -27.68 -18.22 7.47
N ASN A 209 -27.47 -17.21 8.33
CA ASN A 209 -26.36 -17.17 9.29
C ASN A 209 -26.72 -16.36 10.56
N PRO A 210 -27.66 -16.85 11.39
CA PRO A 210 -28.20 -16.09 12.52
C PRO A 210 -27.14 -15.63 13.52
N GLY A 211 -27.27 -14.41 14.02
CA GLY A 211 -26.35 -13.71 14.91
C GLY A 211 -25.06 -13.23 14.26
N ARG A 212 -24.80 -13.61 13.00
CA ARG A 212 -23.51 -13.47 12.31
C ARG A 212 -23.67 -12.72 10.99
N GLN A 213 -22.56 -12.42 10.30
CA GLN A 213 -22.61 -11.76 8.98
C GLN A 213 -22.36 -12.70 7.81
N VAL A 214 -22.86 -12.28 6.64
CA VAL A 214 -22.52 -12.82 5.32
C VAL A 214 -22.17 -11.67 4.39
N LEU A 215 -21.07 -11.79 3.67
CA LEU A 215 -20.60 -10.78 2.72
C LEU A 215 -20.37 -11.44 1.36
N ILE A 216 -20.91 -10.84 0.31
CA ILE A 216 -20.82 -11.35 -1.07
C ILE A 216 -20.15 -10.30 -1.95
N HIS A 217 -19.09 -10.71 -2.65
CA HIS A 217 -18.33 -9.89 -3.58
C HIS A 217 -18.36 -10.50 -5.00
N PRO A 218 -18.86 -9.76 -6.01
CA PRO A 218 -18.69 -10.19 -7.39
C PRO A 218 -17.23 -10.03 -7.82
N CYS A 219 -16.75 -11.00 -8.60
CA CYS A 219 -15.42 -11.07 -9.18
C CYS A 219 -15.53 -11.43 -10.68
N PRO A 220 -14.46 -11.26 -11.47
CA PRO A 220 -14.46 -11.59 -12.89
C PRO A 220 -14.88 -13.05 -13.19
N GLY A 221 -15.47 -13.27 -14.36
CA GLY A 221 -15.86 -14.61 -14.83
C GLY A 221 -17.00 -15.26 -14.05
N SER A 222 -18.01 -14.45 -13.68
CA SER A 222 -19.19 -14.89 -12.90
C SER A 222 -18.81 -15.61 -11.60
N THR A 223 -17.69 -15.20 -11.00
CA THR A 223 -17.23 -15.71 -9.72
C THR A 223 -17.75 -14.80 -8.61
N TYR A 224 -18.27 -15.38 -7.54
CA TYR A 224 -18.74 -14.67 -6.35
C TYR A 224 -18.00 -15.22 -5.15
N ARG A 225 -17.30 -14.34 -4.44
CA ARG A 225 -16.79 -14.68 -3.12
C ARG A 225 -17.88 -14.48 -2.09
N ILE A 226 -18.14 -15.52 -1.30
CA ILE A 226 -19.03 -15.47 -0.15
C ILE A 226 -18.23 -15.70 1.12
N ASP A 227 -18.27 -14.73 2.02
CA ASP A 227 -17.60 -14.73 3.30
C ASP A 227 -18.65 -14.87 4.42
N TRP A 228 -18.63 -16.00 5.14
CA TRP A 228 -19.43 -16.20 6.34
C TRP A 228 -18.56 -16.01 7.57
N GLN A 229 -19.04 -15.22 8.53
CA GLN A 229 -18.55 -15.35 9.89
C GLN A 229 -19.05 -16.68 10.47
N VAL A 230 -18.14 -17.46 11.04
CA VAL A 230 -18.39 -18.79 11.60
C VAL A 230 -17.77 -18.90 13.00
N PRO A 231 -18.28 -19.78 13.88
CA PRO A 231 -17.77 -19.90 15.24
C PRO A 231 -16.31 -20.39 15.28
N ARG A 232 -15.67 -20.20 16.44
CA ARG A 232 -14.26 -20.54 16.70
C ARG A 232 -13.89 -21.99 16.42
N ASP A 233 -14.83 -22.90 16.63
CA ASP A 233 -14.71 -24.35 16.49
C ASP A 233 -15.21 -24.88 15.13
N TYR A 234 -15.54 -23.99 14.19
CA TYR A 234 -15.97 -24.36 12.85
C TYR A 234 -14.92 -25.21 12.11
N ASP A 235 -15.38 -26.33 11.55
CA ASP A 235 -14.59 -27.30 10.77
C ASP A 235 -15.14 -27.41 9.34
N LEU A 236 -14.35 -26.90 8.39
CA LEU A 236 -14.68 -26.93 6.96
C LEU A 236 -14.69 -28.35 6.38
N ALA A 237 -13.82 -29.24 6.85
CA ALA A 237 -13.73 -30.60 6.32
C ALA A 237 -15.00 -31.38 6.72
N ALA A 238 -15.41 -31.26 7.97
CA ALA A 238 -16.65 -31.86 8.47
C ALA A 238 -17.89 -31.31 7.75
N GLU A 239 -18.03 -29.98 7.59
CA GLU A 239 -19.18 -29.38 6.90
C GLU A 239 -19.22 -29.74 5.40
N SER A 240 -18.04 -29.86 4.77
CA SER A 240 -17.94 -30.30 3.37
C SER A 240 -18.33 -31.77 3.20
N GLY A 241 -17.88 -32.64 4.11
CA GLY A 241 -18.13 -34.09 4.03
C GLY A 241 -19.59 -34.47 4.29
N SER A 242 -20.32 -33.68 5.08
CA SER A 242 -21.75 -33.90 5.35
C SER A 242 -22.70 -33.33 4.29
N GLY A 243 -22.18 -32.54 3.33
CA GLY A 243 -23.00 -31.80 2.36
C GLY A 243 -23.63 -30.51 2.93
N ALA A 244 -23.42 -30.18 4.21
CA ALA A 244 -23.97 -28.97 4.82
C ALA A 244 -23.43 -27.68 4.20
N LEU A 245 -22.24 -27.72 3.58
CA LEU A 245 -21.70 -26.58 2.83
C LEU A 245 -22.58 -26.24 1.60
N ASP A 246 -23.14 -27.24 0.91
CA ASP A 246 -24.06 -27.01 -0.21
C ASP A 246 -25.33 -26.31 0.27
N ALA A 247 -25.91 -26.80 1.37
CA ALA A 247 -27.08 -26.17 1.98
C ALA A 247 -26.80 -24.70 2.37
N ARG A 248 -25.62 -24.40 2.93
CA ARG A 248 -25.19 -23.03 3.24
C ARG A 248 -25.09 -22.13 2.01
N ILE A 249 -24.54 -22.64 0.91
CA ILE A 249 -24.43 -21.90 -0.35
C ILE A 249 -25.82 -21.65 -0.95
N ARG A 250 -26.68 -22.68 -1.01
CA ARG A 250 -28.06 -22.57 -1.51
C ARG A 250 -28.92 -21.62 -0.69
N ALA A 251 -28.68 -21.51 0.61
CA ALA A 251 -29.35 -20.51 1.45
C ALA A 251 -29.00 -19.06 1.06
N VAL A 252 -27.92 -18.84 0.30
CA VAL A 252 -27.54 -17.52 -0.24
C VAL A 252 -28.02 -17.34 -1.69
N ILE A 253 -27.82 -18.34 -2.55
CA ILE A 253 -28.04 -18.20 -4.01
C ILE A 253 -29.35 -18.83 -4.52
N GLY A 254 -30.08 -19.55 -3.68
CA GLY A 254 -31.23 -20.38 -4.05
C GLY A 254 -30.84 -21.68 -4.76
N ASP A 255 -31.76 -22.22 -5.57
CA ASP A 255 -31.58 -23.50 -6.28
C ASP A 255 -30.73 -23.40 -7.56
N ARG A 256 -29.96 -22.32 -7.72
CA ARG A 256 -29.14 -22.09 -8.91
C ARG A 256 -27.95 -23.03 -8.96
N ASP A 257 -27.54 -23.38 -10.17
CA ASP A 257 -26.32 -24.14 -10.41
C ASP A 257 -25.08 -23.31 -10.03
N TYR A 258 -24.11 -23.97 -9.41
CA TYR A 258 -22.85 -23.36 -9.04
C TYR A 258 -21.70 -24.38 -9.02
N GLU A 259 -20.48 -23.87 -9.15
CA GLU A 259 -19.24 -24.62 -9.01
C GLU A 259 -18.41 -23.98 -7.89
N ILE A 260 -17.87 -24.78 -6.96
CA ILE A 260 -16.91 -24.29 -5.97
C ILE A 260 -15.55 -24.15 -6.64
N VAL A 261 -15.08 -22.92 -6.82
CA VAL A 261 -13.75 -22.61 -7.38
C VAL A 261 -12.68 -22.75 -6.30
N TRP A 262 -12.95 -22.24 -5.10
CA TRP A 262 -12.01 -22.27 -3.99
C TRP A 262 -12.71 -22.07 -2.65
N LYS A 263 -12.15 -22.61 -1.56
CA LYS A 263 -12.65 -22.38 -0.21
C LYS A 263 -11.54 -22.45 0.84
N THR A 264 -11.66 -21.65 1.90
CA THR A 264 -10.75 -21.67 3.04
C THR A 264 -11.44 -21.15 4.30
N VAL A 265 -10.90 -21.52 5.47
CA VAL A 265 -11.25 -20.87 6.74
C VAL A 265 -10.04 -20.10 7.24
N TYR A 266 -10.28 -18.91 7.78
CA TYR A 266 -9.22 -18.07 8.31
C TYR A 266 -9.63 -17.41 9.63
N ARG A 267 -8.65 -17.10 10.46
CA ARG A 267 -8.81 -16.34 11.70
C ARG A 267 -8.15 -14.98 11.54
N PHE A 268 -8.87 -13.90 11.83
CA PHE A 268 -8.32 -12.55 11.70
C PHE A 268 -7.43 -12.17 12.88
N HIS A 269 -6.48 -11.29 12.58
CA HIS A 269 -5.50 -10.77 13.52
C HIS A 269 -5.40 -9.26 13.35
N SER A 270 -5.16 -8.56 14.46
CA SER A 270 -4.77 -7.16 14.50
C SER A 270 -3.42 -7.09 15.19
N ARG A 271 -2.33 -6.99 14.43
CA ARG A 271 -0.95 -7.00 14.93
C ARG A 271 -0.09 -5.98 14.22
N LEU A 272 0.91 -5.46 14.93
CA LEU A 272 1.83 -4.46 14.40
C LEU A 272 3.23 -4.68 14.93
N ALA A 273 4.21 -4.56 14.04
CA ALA A 273 5.61 -4.51 14.40
C ALA A 273 5.93 -3.21 15.15
N ASP A 274 6.55 -3.30 16.33
CA ASP A 274 6.94 -2.12 17.12
C ASP A 274 7.94 -1.21 16.37
N ARG A 275 8.74 -1.79 15.47
CA ARG A 275 9.61 -1.11 14.53
C ARG A 275 9.44 -1.68 13.12
N MET A 276 9.26 -0.79 12.15
CA MET A 276 9.20 -1.15 10.72
C MET A 276 10.53 -0.94 10.01
N ARG A 277 11.54 -0.38 10.69
CA ARG A 277 12.93 -0.34 10.25
C ARG A 277 13.81 -0.83 11.39
N ALA A 278 14.64 -1.84 11.10
CA ALA A 278 15.65 -2.37 12.00
C ALA A 278 17.00 -2.31 11.27
N GLY A 279 17.75 -1.23 11.50
CA GLY A 279 19.02 -0.95 10.81
C GLY A 279 18.84 -0.80 9.29
N ARG A 280 19.37 -1.75 8.54
CA ARG A 280 19.32 -1.86 7.07
C ARG A 280 18.17 -2.73 6.56
N VAL A 281 17.29 -3.19 7.44
CA VAL A 281 16.13 -4.03 7.09
C VAL A 281 14.83 -3.27 7.35
N LEU A 282 13.97 -3.17 6.33
CA LEU A 282 12.64 -2.56 6.41
C LEU A 282 11.57 -3.66 6.35
N LEU A 283 10.56 -3.65 7.22
CA LEU A 283 9.45 -4.61 7.20
C LEU A 283 8.25 -4.01 6.46
N ALA A 284 7.66 -4.77 5.54
CA ALA A 284 6.53 -4.34 4.71
C ALA A 284 5.40 -5.38 4.65
N GLY A 285 4.18 -4.90 4.44
CA GLY A 285 2.98 -5.73 4.32
C GLY A 285 2.70 -6.57 5.57
N ASP A 286 2.18 -7.78 5.38
CA ASP A 286 1.81 -8.70 6.48
C ASP A 286 2.97 -9.09 7.41
N CYS A 287 4.22 -8.87 6.99
CA CYS A 287 5.39 -9.05 7.86
C CYS A 287 5.47 -7.95 8.94
N ALA A 288 4.97 -6.75 8.62
CA ALA A 288 4.97 -5.56 9.48
C ALA A 288 3.65 -5.30 10.19
N HIS A 289 2.51 -5.65 9.58
CA HIS A 289 1.20 -5.42 10.17
C HIS A 289 0.17 -6.41 9.65
N LEU A 290 -0.67 -6.93 10.54
CA LEU A 290 -1.85 -7.71 10.19
C LEU A 290 -3.08 -6.92 10.60
N VAL A 291 -4.06 -6.84 9.69
CA VAL A 291 -5.34 -6.17 9.93
C VAL A 291 -6.48 -7.07 9.52
N ALA A 292 -7.64 -6.89 10.16
CA ALA A 292 -8.86 -7.52 9.68
C ALA A 292 -9.16 -7.06 8.23
N PRO A 293 -9.66 -7.94 7.35
CA PRO A 293 -9.75 -7.66 5.92
C PRO A 293 -10.90 -6.72 5.54
N PHE A 294 -11.73 -6.31 6.51
CA PHE A 294 -12.84 -5.39 6.26
C PHE A 294 -12.32 -4.02 5.80
N GLY A 295 -12.70 -3.65 4.57
CA GLY A 295 -12.18 -2.46 3.90
C GLY A 295 -10.95 -2.69 3.02
N ALA A 296 -10.52 -3.94 2.83
CA ALA A 296 -9.42 -4.30 1.92
C ALA A 296 -8.11 -3.56 2.21
N ARG A 297 -7.65 -3.53 3.47
CA ARG A 297 -6.51 -2.68 3.88
C ARG A 297 -5.14 -3.36 3.82
N GLY A 298 -5.05 -4.67 4.09
CA GLY A 298 -3.77 -5.38 4.20
C GLY A 298 -2.87 -5.23 2.97
N LEU A 299 -3.31 -5.79 1.83
CA LEU A 299 -2.55 -5.69 0.57
C LEU A 299 -2.33 -4.24 0.13
N ASN A 300 -3.38 -3.41 0.18
CA ASN A 300 -3.29 -2.04 -0.31
C ASN A 300 -2.31 -1.19 0.51
N SER A 301 -2.25 -1.38 1.83
CA SER A 301 -1.23 -0.74 2.67
C SER A 301 0.15 -1.33 2.43
N GLY A 302 0.26 -2.65 2.18
CA GLY A 302 1.53 -3.30 1.84
C GLY A 302 2.17 -2.78 0.56
N VAL A 303 1.38 -2.48 -0.48
CA VAL A 303 1.90 -1.85 -1.71
C VAL A 303 2.47 -0.47 -1.43
N ALA A 304 1.80 0.34 -0.61
CA ALA A 304 2.32 1.65 -0.20
C ALA A 304 3.58 1.54 0.68
N ASP A 305 3.72 0.46 1.49
CA ASP A 305 4.97 0.18 2.18
C ASP A 305 6.11 -0.07 1.19
N ALA A 306 5.87 -0.87 0.14
CA ALA A 306 6.86 -1.17 -0.88
C ALA A 306 7.28 0.08 -1.67
N GLU A 307 6.33 0.93 -2.10
CA GLU A 307 6.63 2.19 -2.80
C GLU A 307 7.46 3.12 -1.92
N ASN A 308 7.06 3.31 -0.66
CA ASN A 308 7.76 4.18 0.26
C ASN A 308 9.18 3.66 0.59
N ALA A 309 9.37 2.35 0.70
CA ALA A 309 10.69 1.76 0.93
C ALA A 309 11.60 1.90 -0.30
N ALA A 310 11.10 1.58 -1.50
CA ALA A 310 11.92 1.44 -2.70
C ALA A 310 12.67 2.73 -3.07
N TRP A 311 11.98 3.86 -3.16
CA TRP A 311 12.62 5.12 -3.54
C TRP A 311 13.60 5.61 -2.45
N LYS A 312 13.28 5.43 -1.16
CA LYS A 312 14.16 5.83 -0.06
C LYS A 312 15.43 5.01 -0.02
N ILE A 313 15.34 3.70 -0.24
CA ILE A 313 16.50 2.81 -0.37
C ILE A 313 17.34 3.22 -1.57
N ALA A 314 16.73 3.46 -2.74
CA ALA A 314 17.45 3.89 -3.93
C ALA A 314 18.21 5.21 -3.71
N PHE A 315 17.59 6.19 -3.05
CA PHE A 315 18.21 7.48 -2.76
C PHE A 315 19.34 7.35 -1.74
N ALA A 316 19.18 6.50 -0.71
CA ALA A 316 20.22 6.22 0.27
C ALA A 316 21.43 5.53 -0.39
N LEU A 317 21.21 4.54 -1.26
CA LEU A 317 22.27 3.83 -1.99
C LEU A 317 23.10 4.74 -2.88
N ARG A 318 22.48 5.78 -3.45
CA ARG A 318 23.12 6.72 -4.38
C ARG A 318 23.73 7.94 -3.68
N GLY A 319 23.60 8.05 -2.36
CA GLY A 319 24.13 9.17 -1.59
C GLY A 319 23.34 10.47 -1.75
N TRP A 320 22.12 10.41 -2.32
CA TRP A 320 21.26 11.58 -2.51
C TRP A 320 20.49 11.99 -1.25
N ALA A 321 20.47 11.11 -0.24
CA ALA A 321 19.67 11.25 0.95
C ALA A 321 20.47 11.70 2.18
N GLY A 322 19.83 12.47 3.06
CA GLY A 322 20.30 12.65 4.43
C GLY A 322 19.99 11.44 5.32
N GLU A 323 20.63 11.37 6.48
CA GLU A 323 20.51 10.26 7.45
C GLU A 323 19.06 10.00 7.90
N GLY A 324 18.21 11.04 7.90
CA GLY A 324 16.81 10.95 8.31
C GLY A 324 15.88 10.32 7.27
N LEU A 325 16.31 10.16 6.00
CA LEU A 325 15.40 9.71 4.94
C LEU A 325 14.88 8.31 5.20
N LEU A 326 15.76 7.34 5.47
CA LEU A 326 15.32 5.97 5.73
C LEU A 326 14.55 5.85 7.05
N GLU A 327 14.86 6.67 8.06
CA GLU A 327 14.11 6.64 9.32
C GLU A 327 12.66 7.11 9.14
N SER A 328 12.44 8.02 8.19
CA SER A 328 11.08 8.45 7.85
C SER A 328 10.18 7.31 7.36
N TYR A 329 10.74 6.19 6.87
CA TYR A 329 9.95 5.00 6.51
C TYR A 329 9.14 4.50 7.69
N HIS A 330 9.79 4.31 8.84
CA HIS A 330 9.10 3.92 10.06
C HIS A 330 8.13 5.00 10.51
N ALA A 331 8.56 6.26 10.58
CA ALA A 331 7.70 7.37 11.03
C ALA A 331 6.39 7.47 10.22
N GLU A 332 6.45 7.21 8.92
CA GLU A 332 5.31 7.28 8.01
C GLU A 332 4.47 6.01 8.01
N ARG A 333 5.10 4.86 7.73
CA ARG A 333 4.39 3.60 7.48
C ARG A 333 3.90 2.94 8.76
N HIS A 334 4.57 3.17 9.89
CA HIS A 334 4.07 2.71 11.18
C HIS A 334 2.81 3.49 11.61
N LEU A 335 2.75 4.80 11.36
CA LEU A 335 1.53 5.57 11.61
C LEU A 335 0.39 5.12 10.69
N ALA A 336 0.68 4.85 9.41
CA ALA A 336 -0.30 4.27 8.49
C ALA A 336 -0.84 2.92 8.97
N ALA A 337 0.04 2.03 9.43
CA ALA A 337 -0.35 0.74 9.96
C ALA A 337 -1.18 0.88 11.24
N ARG A 338 -0.80 1.75 12.19
CA ARG A 338 -1.59 2.05 13.40
C ARG A 338 -2.98 2.55 13.06
N GLU A 339 -3.11 3.41 12.07
CA GLU A 339 -4.41 3.91 11.63
C GLU A 339 -5.26 2.79 11.03
N ASN A 340 -4.69 1.94 10.18
CA ASN A 340 -5.39 0.78 9.64
C ASN A 340 -5.87 -0.18 10.74
N LEU A 341 -5.04 -0.44 11.76
CA LEU A 341 -5.44 -1.22 12.94
C LEU A 341 -6.58 -0.55 13.70
N ALA A 342 -6.51 0.76 13.94
CA ALA A 342 -7.57 1.49 14.65
C ALA A 342 -8.91 1.41 13.92
N VAL A 343 -8.92 1.69 12.61
CA VAL A 343 -10.13 1.63 11.78
C VAL A 343 -10.71 0.22 11.75
N THR A 344 -9.88 -0.80 11.52
CA THR A 344 -10.38 -2.18 11.43
C THR A 344 -10.80 -2.75 12.77
N THR A 345 -10.20 -2.30 13.87
CA THR A 345 -10.63 -2.68 15.22
C THR A 345 -12.01 -2.14 15.54
N THR A 346 -12.29 -0.85 15.27
CA THR A 346 -13.64 -0.28 15.43
C THR A 346 -14.68 -1.06 14.61
N THR A 347 -14.35 -1.38 13.35
CA THR A 347 -15.25 -2.20 12.53
C THR A 347 -15.45 -3.60 13.13
N MET A 348 -14.37 -4.26 13.56
CA MET A 348 -14.46 -5.60 14.15
C MET A 348 -15.27 -5.63 15.45
N GLU A 349 -15.19 -4.62 16.30
CA GLU A 349 -16.02 -4.53 17.51
C GLU A 349 -17.52 -4.44 17.19
N PHE A 350 -17.88 -3.84 16.05
CA PHE A 350 -19.26 -3.80 15.58
C PHE A 350 -19.69 -5.11 14.89
N LEU A 351 -18.80 -5.73 14.10
CA LEU A 351 -19.10 -6.96 13.37
C LEU A 351 -19.09 -8.20 14.26
N VAL A 352 -18.14 -8.26 15.20
CA VAL A 352 -17.87 -9.38 16.10
C VAL A 352 -17.92 -8.87 17.54
N PRO A 353 -19.12 -8.53 18.06
CA PRO A 353 -19.25 -7.94 19.39
C PRO A 353 -18.79 -8.88 20.52
N HIS A 354 -17.92 -8.38 21.37
CA HIS A 354 -17.41 -9.02 22.58
C HIS A 354 -18.31 -8.73 23.79
N GLY A 355 -18.91 -9.79 24.34
CA GLY A 355 -19.76 -9.68 25.52
C GLY A 355 -21.17 -9.11 25.24
N GLU A 356 -22.00 -9.09 26.27
CA GLU A 356 -23.43 -8.80 26.15
C GLU A 356 -23.72 -7.33 25.84
N ALA A 357 -22.99 -6.40 26.46
CA ALA A 357 -23.17 -4.96 26.23
C ALA A 357 -22.91 -4.55 24.77
N GLN A 358 -21.87 -5.10 24.13
CA GLN A 358 -21.57 -4.82 22.72
C GLN A 358 -22.62 -5.46 21.79
N ARG A 359 -23.08 -6.68 22.11
CA ARG A 359 -24.18 -7.34 21.37
C ARG A 359 -25.46 -6.52 21.42
N GLU A 360 -25.84 -6.04 22.61
CA GLU A 360 -27.03 -5.23 22.81
C GLU A 360 -26.92 -3.85 22.15
N ARG A 361 -25.73 -3.22 22.19
CA ARG A 361 -25.48 -1.99 21.43
C ARG A 361 -25.65 -2.21 19.93
N ARG A 362 -25.00 -3.23 19.37
CA ARG A 362 -25.10 -3.56 17.93
C ARG A 362 -26.55 -3.83 17.53
N ARG A 363 -27.27 -4.63 18.32
CA ARG A 363 -28.69 -4.94 18.09
C ARG A 363 -29.55 -3.68 18.07
N ARG A 364 -29.41 -2.80 19.07
CA ARG A 364 -30.14 -1.52 19.10
C ARG A 364 -29.86 -0.66 17.87
N VAL A 365 -28.58 -0.52 17.48
CA VAL A 365 -28.21 0.26 16.29
C VAL A 365 -28.86 -0.33 15.03
N LEU A 366 -28.77 -1.65 14.83
CA LEU A 366 -29.35 -2.32 13.66
C LEU A 366 -30.88 -2.26 13.63
N ASP A 367 -31.54 -2.50 14.77
CA ASP A 367 -33.00 -2.39 14.90
C ASP A 367 -33.48 -0.96 14.59
N SER A 368 -32.81 0.07 15.10
CA SER A 368 -33.12 1.47 14.82
C SER A 368 -32.84 1.88 13.37
N ALA A 369 -31.76 1.37 12.77
CA ALA A 369 -31.35 1.71 11.40
C ALA A 369 -32.37 1.30 10.32
N VAL A 370 -33.30 0.39 10.63
CA VAL A 370 -34.41 0.02 9.74
C VAL A 370 -35.23 1.26 9.37
N SER A 371 -35.58 2.09 10.36
CA SER A 371 -36.45 3.26 10.17
C SER A 371 -35.76 4.62 10.31
N ASP A 372 -34.61 4.69 10.98
CA ASP A 372 -33.94 5.96 11.31
C ASP A 372 -32.66 6.20 10.49
N PRO A 373 -32.62 7.23 9.62
CA PRO A 373 -31.42 7.63 8.89
C PRO A 373 -30.21 7.97 9.77
N ALA A 374 -30.40 8.50 10.97
CA ALA A 374 -29.30 8.82 11.87
C ALA A 374 -28.62 7.54 12.38
N ALA A 375 -29.40 6.55 12.80
CA ALA A 375 -28.88 5.24 13.18
C ALA A 375 -28.16 4.50 12.02
N ARG A 376 -28.57 4.70 10.76
CA ARG A 376 -27.85 4.14 9.59
C ARG A 376 -26.41 4.63 9.49
N ALA A 377 -26.12 5.86 9.92
CA ALA A 377 -24.75 6.39 9.93
C ALA A 377 -23.84 5.71 10.97
N GLU A 378 -24.42 5.04 11.97
CA GLU A 378 -23.69 4.27 12.99
C GLU A 378 -23.43 2.80 12.59
N VAL A 379 -24.06 2.31 11.51
CA VAL A 379 -23.86 0.94 11.02
C VAL A 379 -22.51 0.83 10.32
N ASP A 380 -21.55 0.16 10.95
CA ASP A 380 -20.22 -0.04 10.37
C ASP A 380 -20.08 -1.41 9.70
N SER A 381 -20.08 -1.42 8.37
CA SER A 381 -19.77 -2.60 7.54
C SER A 381 -18.36 -2.55 6.91
N GLY A 382 -17.49 -1.69 7.46
CA GLY A 382 -16.11 -1.46 7.03
C GLY A 382 -15.97 -0.30 6.03
N ARG A 383 -14.86 0.45 6.13
CA ARG A 383 -14.50 1.54 5.21
C ARG A 383 -13.36 1.09 4.30
N LEU A 384 -13.56 1.22 2.98
CA LEU A 384 -12.52 0.92 1.98
C LEU A 384 -11.20 1.64 2.30
N SER A 385 -10.10 0.98 1.94
CA SER A 385 -8.75 1.50 2.12
C SER A 385 -8.56 2.81 1.37
N GLU A 386 -7.84 3.74 1.99
CA GLU A 386 -7.47 5.04 1.44
C GLU A 386 -5.97 5.23 1.68
N PRO A 387 -5.25 5.97 0.82
CA PRO A 387 -3.88 6.34 1.10
C PRO A 387 -3.76 7.09 2.43
N PHE A 388 -2.70 6.80 3.18
CA PHE A 388 -2.41 7.48 4.43
C PHE A 388 -1.85 8.89 4.16
N TRP A 389 -2.06 9.81 5.11
CA TRP A 389 -1.58 11.19 5.01
C TRP A 389 -0.35 11.39 5.88
N TYR A 390 0.80 11.67 5.26
CA TYR A 390 2.07 11.93 5.93
C TYR A 390 2.18 13.36 6.49
N ALA A 391 1.09 13.90 7.04
CA ALA A 391 1.03 15.26 7.59
C ALA A 391 2.02 15.46 8.75
N ALA A 392 2.26 14.40 9.53
CA ALA A 392 3.21 14.39 10.65
C ALA A 392 4.62 13.88 10.26
N SER A 393 4.90 13.66 8.97
CA SER A 393 6.21 13.14 8.55
C SER A 393 7.33 14.16 8.79
N PRO A 394 8.53 13.70 9.20
CA PRO A 394 9.71 14.58 9.26
C PRO A 394 10.08 15.16 7.88
N LEU A 395 9.70 14.50 6.78
CA LEU A 395 9.96 14.97 5.41
C LEU A 395 8.99 16.06 4.94
N THR A 396 7.88 16.27 5.66
CA THR A 396 6.83 17.21 5.29
C THR A 396 7.14 18.58 5.87
N THR A 397 7.18 19.60 5.02
CA THR A 397 7.28 21.01 5.43
C THR A 397 5.89 21.53 5.82
N PRO A 398 5.67 21.98 7.07
CA PRO A 398 4.38 22.51 7.49
C PRO A 398 3.97 23.75 6.67
N ALA A 399 2.70 23.82 6.30
CA ALA A 399 2.09 24.98 5.65
C ALA A 399 0.83 25.39 6.42
N PRO A 400 0.89 26.42 7.30
CA PRO A 400 -0.25 26.82 8.13
C PRO A 400 -1.53 27.14 7.33
N SER A 401 -1.39 27.71 6.13
CA SER A 401 -2.51 28.01 5.22
C SER A 401 -3.20 26.75 4.63
N ARG A 402 -2.58 25.58 4.77
CA ARG A 402 -3.06 24.27 4.30
C ARG A 402 -2.85 23.19 5.37
N ALA A 403 -3.11 23.53 6.63
CA ALA A 403 -3.02 22.57 7.73
C ALA A 403 -3.95 21.38 7.49
N PHE A 404 -3.47 20.17 7.81
CA PHE A 404 -4.27 18.95 7.72
C PHE A 404 -5.38 18.97 8.77
N ALA A 405 -6.64 18.97 8.32
CA ALA A 405 -7.82 19.09 9.19
C ALA A 405 -8.28 17.76 9.81
N GLY A 406 -7.52 16.68 9.63
CA GLY A 406 -7.91 15.33 10.03
C GLY A 406 -8.55 14.53 8.89
N ARG A 407 -8.99 13.32 9.23
CA ARG A 407 -9.61 12.39 8.27
C ARG A 407 -10.95 12.94 7.78
N PRO A 408 -11.17 13.05 6.46
CA PRO A 408 -12.44 13.51 5.92
C PRO A 408 -13.55 12.47 6.10
N PRO A 409 -14.83 12.89 6.00
CA PRO A 409 -15.98 11.97 5.96
C PRO A 409 -15.82 10.86 4.92
N ARG A 410 -16.52 9.74 5.12
CA ARG A 410 -16.45 8.58 4.21
C ARG A 410 -16.72 9.02 2.76
N GLY A 411 -15.83 8.61 1.87
CA GLY A 411 -15.94 8.91 0.44
C GLY A 411 -15.50 10.33 0.06
N GLN A 412 -15.07 11.20 0.97
CA GLN A 412 -14.49 12.50 0.63
C GLN A 412 -12.96 12.42 0.59
N ARG A 413 -12.33 13.21 -0.28
CA ARG A 413 -10.87 13.35 -0.31
C ARG A 413 -10.45 14.49 0.62
N PRO A 414 -9.28 14.40 1.27
CA PRO A 414 -8.76 15.54 2.03
C PRO A 414 -8.47 16.71 1.10
N ARG A 415 -8.41 17.91 1.68
CA ARG A 415 -7.87 19.08 0.98
C ARG A 415 -6.41 18.84 0.59
N PRO A 416 -5.97 19.18 -0.64
CA PRO A 416 -4.57 19.08 -1.04
C PRO A 416 -3.65 19.94 -0.17
N GLY A 417 -2.53 19.35 0.26
CA GLY A 417 -1.54 20.01 1.10
C GLY A 417 -0.39 19.08 1.48
N PRO A 418 0.60 19.58 2.24
CA PRO A 418 1.75 18.78 2.66
C PRO A 418 1.34 17.50 3.41
N GLY A 419 1.92 16.36 3.01
CA GLY A 419 1.61 15.02 3.49
C GLY A 419 0.48 14.31 2.75
N VAL A 420 -0.26 14.99 1.86
CA VAL A 420 -1.35 14.39 1.09
C VAL A 420 -0.83 13.94 -0.28
N LEU A 421 -1.36 12.83 -0.78
CA LEU A 421 -1.10 12.35 -2.14
C LEU A 421 -1.59 13.39 -3.16
N VAL A 422 -0.74 13.76 -4.12
CA VAL A 422 -1.09 14.75 -5.14
C VAL A 422 -2.29 14.24 -5.97
N PRO A 423 -3.26 15.10 -6.33
CA PRO A 423 -4.32 14.72 -7.27
C PRO A 423 -3.74 14.18 -8.58
N ASP A 424 -4.24 13.03 -9.02
CA ASP A 424 -3.81 12.46 -10.30
C ASP A 424 -4.68 13.01 -11.43
N VAL A 425 -4.09 13.85 -12.27
CA VAL A 425 -4.75 14.49 -13.41
C VAL A 425 -3.97 14.14 -14.67
N ALA A 426 -4.70 13.87 -15.76
CA ALA A 426 -4.09 13.64 -17.06
C ALA A 426 -3.45 14.92 -17.59
N ILE A 427 -2.22 14.81 -18.09
CA ILE A 427 -1.47 15.89 -18.70
C ILE A 427 -1.74 15.86 -20.21
N PRO A 428 -2.19 16.96 -20.83
CA PRO A 428 -2.39 17.03 -22.28
C PRO A 428 -1.07 16.76 -23.02
N GLY A 429 -1.09 15.82 -23.96
CA GLY A 429 0.10 15.47 -24.75
C GLY A 429 -0.09 14.17 -25.52
N PRO A 430 0.83 13.86 -26.47
CA PRO A 430 0.75 12.66 -27.30
C PRO A 430 0.79 11.36 -26.48
N ASP A 431 1.50 11.36 -25.35
CA ASP A 431 1.72 10.16 -24.52
C ASP A 431 0.66 9.95 -23.43
N ARG A 432 -0.30 10.88 -23.27
CA ARG A 432 -1.37 10.84 -22.24
C ARG A 432 -0.86 10.45 -20.84
N THR A 433 0.21 11.13 -20.41
CA THR A 433 0.85 10.95 -19.09
C THR A 433 0.01 11.55 -17.97
N HIS A 434 0.35 11.22 -16.73
CA HIS A 434 -0.34 11.68 -15.53
C HIS A 434 0.63 12.35 -14.54
N VAL A 435 0.13 13.27 -13.71
CA VAL A 435 0.96 14.06 -12.76
C VAL A 435 1.76 13.17 -11.82
N ARG A 436 1.16 12.09 -11.31
CA ARG A 436 1.88 11.17 -10.41
C ARG A 436 2.98 10.39 -11.12
N GLU A 437 2.84 10.17 -12.42
CA GLU A 437 3.88 9.52 -13.23
C GLU A 437 5.12 10.42 -13.34
N LEU A 438 4.93 11.73 -13.54
CA LEU A 438 6.03 12.70 -13.50
C LEU A 438 6.73 12.75 -12.15
N ALA A 439 5.96 12.61 -11.06
CA ALA A 439 6.49 12.61 -9.71
C ALA A 439 7.30 11.36 -9.39
N ARG A 440 7.12 10.23 -10.09
CA ARG A 440 7.83 8.97 -9.77
C ARG A 440 9.27 8.90 -10.31
N ASP A 441 9.71 9.86 -11.12
CA ASP A 441 11.09 9.90 -11.64
C ASP A 441 12.07 10.67 -10.75
N GLY A 442 11.58 11.33 -9.70
CA GLY A 442 12.38 12.18 -8.82
C GLY A 442 11.50 13.16 -8.06
N PHE A 443 12.10 14.20 -7.47
CA PHE A 443 11.31 15.28 -6.89
C PHE A 443 10.69 16.15 -7.98
N LEU A 444 9.39 16.42 -7.89
CA LEU A 444 8.69 17.27 -8.85
C LEU A 444 8.36 18.62 -8.20
N PHE A 445 8.87 19.70 -8.79
CA PHE A 445 8.48 21.07 -8.49
C PHE A 445 7.43 21.53 -9.50
N LEU A 446 6.23 21.84 -9.01
CA LEU A 446 5.15 22.44 -9.80
C LEU A 446 5.03 23.92 -9.42
N ALA A 447 5.43 24.79 -10.34
CA ALA A 447 5.29 26.24 -10.20
C ALA A 447 3.91 26.69 -10.68
N THR A 448 3.23 27.54 -9.92
CA THR A 448 1.98 28.18 -10.36
C THR A 448 2.27 29.42 -11.21
N ALA A 449 1.23 30.13 -11.64
CA ALA A 449 1.37 31.46 -12.22
C ALA A 449 2.20 32.39 -11.32
N GLU A 450 2.86 33.38 -11.93
CA GLU A 450 3.74 34.37 -11.28
C GLU A 450 5.07 33.83 -10.74
N VAL A 451 5.36 32.53 -10.91
CA VAL A 451 6.64 31.93 -10.56
C VAL A 451 7.44 31.57 -11.82
N ASP A 452 8.66 32.08 -11.92
CA ASP A 452 9.59 31.72 -12.99
C ASP A 452 10.27 30.36 -12.71
N THR A 453 10.02 29.38 -13.58
CA THR A 453 10.61 28.03 -13.45
C THR A 453 12.13 28.02 -13.60
N ALA A 454 12.72 29.01 -14.29
CA ALA A 454 14.17 29.15 -14.37
C ALA A 454 14.77 29.49 -13.00
N GLN A 455 14.16 30.41 -12.26
CA GLN A 455 14.59 30.75 -10.90
C GLN A 455 14.47 29.57 -9.93
N VAL A 456 13.40 28.77 -10.06
CA VAL A 456 13.24 27.54 -9.27
C VAL A 456 14.35 26.53 -9.61
N ARG A 457 14.68 26.33 -10.88
CA ARG A 457 15.80 25.47 -11.31
C ARG A 457 17.13 25.96 -10.75
N ASP A 458 17.45 27.24 -10.90
CA ASP A 458 18.69 27.84 -10.40
C ASP A 458 18.82 27.74 -8.87
N ALA A 459 17.70 27.80 -8.14
CA ALA A 459 17.70 27.68 -6.69
C ALA A 459 18.17 26.31 -6.19
N VAL A 460 17.92 25.24 -6.96
CA VAL A 460 18.19 23.84 -6.59
C VAL A 460 19.25 23.16 -7.46
N ALA A 461 19.82 23.85 -8.44
CA ALA A 461 20.75 23.29 -9.44
C ALA A 461 22.00 22.63 -8.85
N ASP A 462 22.47 23.06 -7.68
CA ASP A 462 23.64 22.48 -6.99
C ASP A 462 23.30 21.29 -6.08
N ILE A 463 22.03 20.88 -6.01
CA ILE A 463 21.60 19.70 -5.25
C ILE A 463 21.53 18.52 -6.23
N ASP A 464 22.52 17.63 -6.17
CA ASP A 464 22.63 16.46 -7.04
C ASP A 464 21.62 15.38 -6.64
N VAL A 465 20.40 15.49 -7.18
CA VAL A 465 19.30 14.54 -6.99
C VAL A 465 18.38 14.56 -8.21
N PRO A 466 17.73 13.42 -8.57
CA PRO A 466 16.71 13.43 -9.61
C PRO A 466 15.57 14.38 -9.22
N LEU A 467 15.39 15.42 -10.02
CA LEU A 467 14.29 16.35 -9.88
C LEU A 467 13.83 16.87 -11.24
N ARG A 468 12.58 17.34 -11.27
CA ARG A 468 11.95 18.00 -12.42
C ARG A 468 11.30 19.29 -11.95
N VAL A 469 11.46 20.35 -12.72
CA VAL A 469 10.78 21.64 -12.51
C VAL A 469 9.93 21.95 -13.73
N THR A 470 8.64 22.17 -13.53
CA THR A 470 7.68 22.54 -14.58
C THR A 470 6.64 23.51 -14.01
N SER A 471 5.91 24.19 -14.89
CA SER A 471 4.81 25.07 -14.49
C SER A 471 3.45 24.40 -14.72
N LEU A 472 2.43 24.77 -13.93
CA LEU A 472 1.05 24.34 -14.20
C LEU A 472 0.60 24.79 -15.60
N ALA A 473 1.04 25.96 -16.07
CA ALA A 473 0.73 26.43 -17.41
C ALA A 473 1.24 25.49 -18.52
N GLU A 474 2.36 24.80 -18.31
CA GLU A 474 2.93 23.83 -19.27
C GLU A 474 2.15 22.51 -19.30
N ILE A 475 1.70 22.01 -18.15
CA ILE A 475 1.16 20.64 -18.01
C ILE A 475 -0.34 20.55 -17.72
N ASP A 476 -0.99 21.69 -17.47
CA ASP A 476 -2.40 21.76 -17.07
C ASP A 476 -3.19 22.70 -17.99
N GLY A 477 -3.15 22.44 -19.30
CA GLY A 477 -3.81 23.28 -20.31
C GLY A 477 -5.33 23.45 -20.12
N ALA A 478 -5.97 22.58 -19.34
CA ALA A 478 -7.40 22.67 -19.01
C ALA A 478 -7.68 23.22 -17.60
N GLY A 479 -6.66 23.52 -16.80
CA GLY A 479 -6.80 24.02 -15.42
C GLY A 479 -7.33 22.98 -14.41
N ALA A 480 -7.38 21.70 -14.79
CA ALA A 480 -7.94 20.63 -13.96
C ALA A 480 -7.04 20.33 -12.76
N LEU A 481 -5.72 20.34 -12.93
CA LEU A 481 -4.77 20.14 -11.84
C LEU A 481 -4.72 21.34 -10.89
N ALA A 482 -4.69 22.57 -11.42
CA ALA A 482 -4.72 23.79 -10.64
C ALA A 482 -6.00 23.86 -9.78
N SER A 483 -7.15 23.52 -10.36
CA SER A 483 -8.42 23.41 -9.64
C SER A 483 -8.37 22.31 -8.57
N ALA A 484 -7.90 21.12 -8.93
CA ALA A 484 -7.81 19.99 -7.99
C ALA A 484 -6.84 20.23 -6.83
N LEU A 485 -5.80 21.05 -7.02
CA LEU A 485 -4.86 21.47 -5.98
C LEU A 485 -5.37 22.65 -5.13
N GLU A 486 -6.43 23.32 -5.58
CA GLU A 486 -6.81 24.67 -5.12
C GLU A 486 -5.60 25.62 -5.16
N ALA A 487 -4.80 25.54 -6.23
CA ALA A 487 -3.52 26.25 -6.34
C ALA A 487 -3.72 27.78 -6.39
N ARG A 488 -2.80 28.53 -5.77
CA ARG A 488 -2.78 29.99 -5.77
C ARG A 488 -1.57 30.51 -6.56
N PRO A 489 -1.67 31.67 -7.22
CA PRO A 489 -0.49 32.31 -7.83
C PRO A 489 0.63 32.52 -6.80
N GLY A 490 1.88 32.49 -7.27
CA GLY A 490 3.08 32.58 -6.42
C GLY A 490 3.49 31.27 -5.71
N GLU A 491 2.70 30.20 -5.75
CA GLU A 491 3.04 28.94 -5.08
C GLU A 491 4.03 28.07 -5.88
N VAL A 492 4.90 27.35 -5.15
CA VAL A 492 5.65 26.19 -5.65
C VAL A 492 5.32 24.97 -4.81
N TRP A 493 4.85 23.92 -5.47
CA TRP A 493 4.52 22.64 -4.84
C TRP A 493 5.66 21.65 -5.06
N LEU A 494 6.20 21.12 -3.97
CA LEU A 494 7.22 20.06 -4.01
C LEU A 494 6.53 18.72 -3.78
N VAL A 495 6.65 17.81 -4.74
CA VAL A 495 6.07 16.46 -4.71
C VAL A 495 7.18 15.42 -4.69
N ARG A 496 7.03 14.40 -3.85
CA ARG A 496 7.98 13.31 -3.65
C ARG A 496 7.90 12.23 -4.75
N PRO A 497 8.93 11.36 -4.83
CA PRO A 497 8.92 10.15 -5.65
C PRO A 497 7.76 9.17 -5.41
N ASP A 498 7.10 9.21 -4.26
CA ASP A 498 5.89 8.44 -3.95
C ASP A 498 4.61 9.28 -4.07
N ALA A 499 4.65 10.33 -4.89
CA ALA A 499 3.55 11.23 -5.24
C ALA A 499 2.92 12.01 -4.05
N HIS A 500 3.52 11.97 -2.85
CA HIS A 500 3.06 12.78 -1.73
C HIS A 500 3.62 14.20 -1.81
N ILE A 501 2.78 15.20 -1.53
CA ILE A 501 3.20 16.60 -1.47
C ILE A 501 4.10 16.78 -0.24
N ALA A 502 5.36 17.16 -0.42
CA ALA A 502 6.28 17.43 0.68
C ALA A 502 6.15 18.86 1.21
N ALA A 503 5.89 19.83 0.34
CA ALA A 503 5.83 21.24 0.71
C ALA A 503 4.97 22.05 -0.26
N VAL A 504 4.42 23.17 0.22
CA VAL A 504 3.83 24.24 -0.59
C VAL A 504 4.47 25.56 -0.15
N VAL A 505 5.19 26.21 -1.06
CA VAL A 505 5.98 27.41 -0.79
C VAL A 505 5.34 28.60 -1.48
N HIS A 506 4.80 29.57 -0.73
CA HIS A 506 4.07 30.74 -1.28
C HIS A 506 4.96 31.89 -1.75
N GLU A 507 6.16 32.03 -1.18
CA GLU A 507 7.16 33.02 -1.58
C GLU A 507 8.46 32.26 -1.88
N PRO A 508 8.63 31.76 -3.12
CA PRO A 508 9.64 30.76 -3.46
C PRO A 508 11.05 31.37 -3.59
N SER A 509 11.58 31.91 -2.49
CA SER A 509 12.98 32.31 -2.40
C SER A 509 13.90 31.10 -2.54
N ARG A 510 15.14 31.33 -3.02
CA ARG A 510 16.18 30.30 -3.08
C ARG A 510 16.35 29.56 -1.75
N HIS A 511 16.31 30.29 -0.62
CA HIS A 511 16.43 29.68 0.69
C HIS A 511 15.24 28.75 1.02
N ALA A 512 14.01 29.21 0.80
CA ALA A 512 12.81 28.44 1.12
C ALA A 512 12.71 27.14 0.31
N LEU A 513 12.96 27.20 -1.00
CA LEU A 513 12.94 26.04 -1.90
C LEU A 513 13.98 24.99 -1.49
N ARG A 514 15.20 25.43 -1.17
CA ARG A 514 16.29 24.53 -0.72
C ARG A 514 16.00 23.90 0.62
N THR A 515 15.45 24.68 1.56
CA THR A 515 15.06 24.16 2.88
C THR A 515 13.98 23.09 2.76
N ALA A 516 12.97 23.32 1.92
CA ALA A 516 11.91 22.34 1.64
C ALA A 516 12.48 21.05 1.02
N LEU A 517 13.33 21.18 -0.02
CA LEU A 517 13.95 20.01 -0.67
C LEU A 517 14.88 19.24 0.28
N ARG A 518 15.76 19.93 1.02
CA ARG A 518 16.67 19.29 1.98
C ARG A 518 15.92 18.54 3.07
N ARG A 519 14.80 19.11 3.56
CA ARG A 519 13.92 18.42 4.51
C ARG A 519 13.29 17.18 3.89
N ALA A 520 12.79 17.28 2.66
CA ALA A 520 12.21 16.15 1.94
C ALA A 520 13.22 15.04 1.62
N LEU A 521 14.51 15.39 1.53
CA LEU A 521 15.65 14.47 1.41
C LEU A 521 16.12 13.92 2.77
N GLY A 522 15.48 14.30 3.88
CA GLY A 522 15.84 13.81 5.22
C GLY A 522 17.14 14.40 5.79
N HIS A 523 17.60 15.55 5.30
CA HIS A 523 18.72 16.26 5.92
C HIS A 523 18.28 16.98 7.21
N PRO A 524 19.19 17.15 8.19
CA PRO A 524 18.92 17.93 9.39
C PRO A 524 18.53 19.38 9.05
N ILE A 525 17.53 19.90 9.75
CA ILE A 525 17.11 21.30 9.63
C ILE A 525 18.27 22.18 10.15
N GLY A 526 18.85 23.01 9.28
CA GLY A 526 19.93 23.96 9.64
C GLY A 526 21.36 23.53 9.32
N ALA A 527 21.61 22.33 8.77
CA ALA A 527 22.97 21.92 8.41
C ALA A 527 23.47 22.60 7.10
N PRO A 528 24.64 23.27 7.09
CA PRO A 528 25.22 23.83 5.85
C PRO A 528 25.60 22.73 4.86
N HIS A 529 25.68 23.11 3.57
CA HIS A 529 26.06 22.21 2.48
C HIS A 529 27.53 21.79 2.60
N GLN A 530 27.82 20.59 3.10
CA GLN A 530 29.15 19.99 2.92
C GLN A 530 29.23 19.48 1.48
N ARG A 531 30.09 20.11 0.66
CA ARG A 531 30.42 19.56 -0.66
C ARG A 531 31.08 18.20 -0.45
N GLY A 532 30.54 17.15 -1.05
CA GLY A 532 31.16 15.84 -1.05
C GLY A 532 32.56 15.93 -1.64
N ILE A 533 33.58 15.64 -0.85
CA ILE A 533 34.93 15.43 -1.34
C ILE A 533 34.91 14.04 -1.99
N THR A 534 34.83 14.02 -3.31
CA THR A 534 35.24 12.86 -4.10
C THR A 534 36.70 12.58 -3.77
N ARG A 535 36.97 11.57 -2.93
CA ARG A 535 38.32 11.02 -2.75
C ARG A 535 38.69 10.32 -4.05
N GLY A 536 39.40 11.04 -4.91
CA GLY A 536 40.14 10.45 -6.02
C GLY A 536 41.17 9.48 -5.48
N LEU A 537 41.08 8.22 -5.89
CA LEU A 537 42.18 7.28 -5.87
C LEU A 537 43.18 7.74 -6.94
N ALA A 538 44.24 8.42 -6.52
CA ALA A 538 45.42 8.64 -7.33
C ALA A 538 46.65 8.16 -6.54
N ALA A 539 47.45 7.35 -7.22
CA ALA A 539 48.58 6.62 -6.71
C ALA A 539 49.77 7.52 -6.40
N GLU A 540 50.46 7.25 -5.28
CA GLU A 540 51.87 7.63 -5.07
C GLU A 540 52.50 6.61 -4.09
N SER A 541 53.42 5.79 -4.59
CA SER A 541 54.48 5.20 -3.76
C SER A 541 55.71 4.94 -4.65
N GLU A 542 56.54 5.96 -4.80
CA GLU A 542 57.94 5.80 -5.15
C GLU A 542 58.81 6.60 -4.16
N LYS A 543 59.82 5.92 -3.62
CA LYS A 543 61.11 6.41 -3.09
C LYS A 543 61.21 6.93 -1.64
N GLU A 544 61.69 6.04 -0.78
CA GLU A 544 62.82 6.27 0.12
C GLU A 544 63.79 5.08 -0.10
N GLY A 545 65.11 5.19 -0.20
CA GLY A 545 66.07 6.17 0.30
C GLY A 545 67.23 5.34 0.86
N GLY A 546 68.36 5.29 0.16
CA GLY A 546 69.53 4.51 0.56
C GLY A 546 70.39 5.17 1.66
N ARG A 547 71.35 4.37 2.16
CA ARG A 547 72.46 4.65 3.11
C ARG A 547 72.09 4.51 4.60
N SER A 548 72.42 3.38 5.20
CA SER A 548 73.75 3.00 5.72
C SER A 548 73.74 1.53 6.14
#